data_AF-A0A7V3BGF3-F1
#
_entry.id   AF-A0A7V3BGF3-F1
#
_cell.length_a   1.000
_cell.length_b   1.000
_cell.length_c   1.000
_cell.angle_alpha   90.00
_cell.angle_beta   90.00
_cell.angle_gamma   90.00
#
_symmetry.space_group_name_H-M   'P 1'
#
loop_
_entity.id
_entity.type
_entity.pdbx_description
1 polymer ?
#
loop_
_entity_poly.entity_id
_entity_poly.type
_entity_poly.pdbx_seq_one_letter_code
_entity_poly.pdbx_strand_id
1 'polypeptide(L)'
;MSDAGMFGNIMKGPVHAKIDALVSDPDVNKRQRFLADLKDWTLDYVNIIQEHAGVTDAEALYLRNSWYNLDPATGWWPEHQPIEPIVRQGLITAIEVAMQDPDTGVYRNLPLDSYWISGRDDQFEVIVTWNSHQVTRLILTPTSPLPSTPNPLPAEAQIYVVKRNREAVPVGHRTREEVVERTEERGRVYLAITRRLTRR
;
A
#
# COMPACT_ATOMS: atom_id res chain seq x y z
N MET A 1 -23.75 23.62 -1.46
CA MET A 1 -22.59 23.13 -0.69
C MET A 1 -21.58 22.65 -1.71
N SER A 2 -20.43 23.30 -1.79
CA SER A 2 -19.40 23.02 -2.78
C SER A 2 -18.65 21.75 -2.38
N ASP A 3 -18.73 20.71 -3.22
CA ASP A 3 -17.77 19.60 -3.27
C ASP A 3 -16.40 20.16 -3.68
N ALA A 4 -15.71 20.79 -2.73
CA ALA A 4 -14.28 20.97 -2.82
C ALA A 4 -13.69 19.56 -2.67
N GLY A 5 -13.32 18.94 -3.79
CA GLY A 5 -12.69 17.62 -3.78
C GLY A 5 -11.56 17.61 -2.75
N MET A 6 -11.75 16.83 -1.67
CA MET A 6 -10.71 16.64 -0.67
C MET A 6 -9.50 16.03 -1.38
N PHE A 7 -8.41 16.78 -1.41
CA PHE A 7 -7.13 16.25 -1.84
C PHE A 7 -6.65 15.27 -0.77
N GLY A 8 -6.90 13.98 -0.99
CA GLY A 8 -6.27 12.94 -0.19
C GLY A 8 -4.77 12.97 -0.44
N ASN A 9 -3.98 13.33 0.58
CA ASN A 9 -2.53 13.34 0.46
C ASN A 9 -2.03 11.89 0.49
N ILE A 10 -1.52 11.41 -0.65
CA ILE A 10 -0.79 10.13 -0.72
C ILE A 10 0.65 10.42 -0.29
N MET A 11 1.09 9.80 0.80
CA MET A 11 2.41 10.02 1.37
C MET A 11 3.10 8.69 1.66
N LYS A 12 4.42 8.68 1.44
CA LYS A 12 5.31 7.63 1.95
C LYS A 12 6.02 8.19 3.18
N GLY A 13 5.60 7.76 4.37
CA GLY A 13 6.22 8.17 5.62
C GLY A 13 7.63 7.59 5.79
N PRO A 14 8.53 8.23 6.56
CA PRO A 14 9.91 7.76 6.75
C PRO A 14 9.98 6.36 7.37
N VAL A 15 9.10 6.04 8.32
CA VAL A 15 8.99 4.69 8.91
C VAL A 15 8.59 3.67 7.85
N HIS A 16 7.61 3.98 7.01
CA HIS A 16 7.16 3.07 5.95
C HIS A 16 8.28 2.82 4.93
N ALA A 17 9.03 3.85 4.55
CA ALA A 17 10.19 3.69 3.66
C ALA A 17 11.26 2.75 4.24
N LYS A 18 11.51 2.82 5.55
CA LYS A 18 12.44 1.91 6.24
C LYS A 18 11.95 0.47 6.26
N ILE A 19 10.67 0.26 6.55
CA ILE A 19 10.04 -1.06 6.51
C ILE A 19 10.10 -1.62 5.08
N ASP A 20 9.73 -0.83 4.07
CA ASP A 20 9.77 -1.22 2.66
C ASP A 20 11.19 -1.61 2.21
N ALA A 21 12.21 -0.88 2.68
CA ALA A 21 13.62 -1.19 2.41
C ALA A 21 14.06 -2.49 3.07
N LEU A 22 13.69 -2.72 4.35
CA LEU A 22 13.96 -3.98 5.05
C LEU A 22 13.33 -5.17 4.34
N VAL A 23 12.04 -5.07 4.00
CA VAL A 23 11.34 -6.19 3.37
C VAL A 23 11.85 -6.39 1.96
N SER A 24 12.22 -5.36 1.21
CA SER A 24 12.76 -5.49 -0.15
C SER A 24 14.25 -5.88 -0.18
N ASP A 25 14.89 -6.11 0.96
CA ASP A 25 16.28 -6.57 1.05
C ASP A 25 16.46 -7.92 0.33
N PRO A 26 17.53 -8.12 -0.46
CA PRO A 26 17.85 -9.40 -1.09
C PRO A 26 18.01 -10.57 -0.10
N ASP A 27 18.36 -10.29 1.17
CA ASP A 27 18.47 -11.29 2.23
C ASP A 27 17.09 -11.71 2.76
N VAL A 28 16.57 -12.79 2.17
CA VAL A 28 15.29 -13.41 2.53
C VAL A 28 15.21 -13.77 4.02
N ASN A 29 16.35 -14.04 4.70
CA ASN A 29 16.35 -14.38 6.12
C ASN A 29 15.99 -13.19 7.00
N LYS A 30 16.34 -11.96 6.61
CA LYS A 30 15.90 -10.75 7.32
C LYS A 30 14.38 -10.62 7.26
N ARG A 31 13.82 -10.75 6.06
CA ARG A 31 12.37 -10.72 5.83
C ARG A 31 11.64 -11.81 6.63
N GLN A 32 12.17 -13.03 6.66
CA GLN A 32 11.58 -14.15 7.40
C GLN A 32 11.59 -13.95 8.92
N ARG A 33 12.71 -13.48 9.50
CA ARG A 33 12.80 -13.18 10.93
C ARG A 33 11.85 -12.05 11.32
N PHE A 34 11.84 -10.98 10.53
CA PHE A 34 10.91 -9.87 10.73
C PHE A 34 9.45 -10.34 10.67
N LEU A 35 9.09 -11.20 9.70
CA LEU A 35 7.75 -11.79 9.63
C LEU A 35 7.42 -12.68 10.82
N ALA A 36 8.37 -13.46 11.31
CA ALA A 36 8.17 -14.32 12.49
C ALA A 36 7.85 -13.48 13.73
N ASP A 37 8.63 -12.43 13.98
CA ASP A 37 8.40 -11.54 15.12
C ASP A 37 7.09 -10.75 14.97
N LEU A 38 6.76 -10.32 13.75
CA LEU A 38 5.45 -9.72 13.46
C LEU A 38 4.30 -10.69 13.75
N LYS A 39 4.47 -12.00 13.59
CA LYS A 39 3.43 -12.99 13.93
C LYS A 39 3.36 -13.32 15.42
N ASP A 40 4.38 -12.98 16.19
CA ASP A 40 4.36 -13.12 17.64
C ASP A 40 3.65 -11.92 18.29
N TRP A 41 2.33 -12.03 18.46
CA TRP A 41 1.49 -10.99 19.05
C TRP A 41 1.82 -10.67 20.53
N THR A 42 2.73 -11.41 21.17
CA THR A 42 3.25 -11.04 22.50
C THR A 42 4.32 -9.97 22.44
N LEU A 43 4.96 -9.79 21.28
CA LEU A 43 5.95 -8.76 21.03
C LEU A 43 5.28 -7.44 20.64
N ASP A 44 5.83 -6.33 21.13
CA ASP A 44 5.35 -4.99 20.81
C ASP A 44 5.75 -4.58 19.38
N TYR A 45 4.76 -4.19 18.57
CA TYR A 45 4.96 -3.85 17.16
C TYR A 45 5.98 -2.74 16.92
N VAL A 46 5.97 -1.68 17.74
CA VAL A 46 6.88 -0.54 17.57
C VAL A 46 8.32 -0.97 17.88
N ASN A 47 8.51 -1.82 18.89
CA ASN A 47 9.82 -2.40 19.21
C ASN A 47 10.33 -3.29 18.06
N ILE A 48 9.47 -4.10 17.44
CA ILE A 48 9.84 -4.94 16.28
C ILE A 48 10.35 -4.07 15.13
N ILE A 49 9.60 -3.04 14.72
CA ILE A 49 10.02 -2.19 13.59
C ILE A 49 11.28 -1.36 13.93
N GLN A 50 11.49 -1.03 15.20
CA GLN A 50 12.69 -0.37 15.69
C GLN A 50 13.92 -1.29 15.58
N GLU A 51 13.82 -2.52 16.06
CA GLU A 51 14.90 -3.49 16.03
C GLU A 51 15.27 -3.90 14.60
N HIS A 52 14.27 -4.16 13.75
CA HIS A 52 14.51 -4.73 12.42
C HIS A 52 14.71 -3.69 11.33
N ALA A 53 13.93 -2.60 11.32
CA ALA A 53 13.93 -1.63 10.21
C ALA A 53 14.77 -0.37 10.50
N GLY A 54 15.40 -0.27 11.68
CA GLY A 54 16.18 0.91 12.05
C GLY A 54 15.32 2.16 12.25
N VAL A 55 14.09 1.99 12.72
CA VAL A 55 13.26 3.10 13.21
C VAL A 55 13.97 3.71 14.43
N THR A 56 14.10 5.03 14.46
CA THR A 56 14.79 5.74 15.55
C THR A 56 13.89 5.85 16.78
N ASP A 57 14.48 6.12 17.95
CA ASP A 57 13.70 6.37 19.19
C ASP A 57 12.67 7.48 19.02
N ALA A 58 13.01 8.55 18.30
CA ALA A 58 12.11 9.67 18.05
C ALA A 58 10.92 9.27 17.16
N GLU A 59 11.14 8.46 16.13
CA GLU A 59 10.08 7.94 15.27
C GLU A 59 9.19 6.93 15.99
N ALA A 60 9.79 6.05 16.80
CA ALA A 60 9.06 5.11 17.65
C ALA A 60 8.18 5.84 18.67
N LEU A 61 8.74 6.85 19.36
CA LEU A 61 8.01 7.69 20.29
C LEU A 61 6.87 8.45 19.59
N TYR A 62 7.11 8.98 18.39
CA TYR A 62 6.06 9.62 17.59
C TYR A 62 4.90 8.67 17.28
N LEU A 63 5.18 7.44 16.84
CA LEU A 63 4.15 6.44 16.57
C LEU A 63 3.36 6.09 17.83
N ARG A 64 4.03 5.89 18.97
CA ARG A 64 3.36 5.59 20.24
C ARG A 64 2.49 6.73 20.73
N ASN A 65 2.95 7.97 20.61
CA ASN A 65 2.24 9.15 21.13
C ASN A 65 1.13 9.63 20.20
N SER A 66 1.19 9.28 18.91
CA SER A 66 0.24 9.74 17.89
C SER A 66 -0.62 8.58 17.39
N TRP A 67 -0.04 7.68 16.59
CA TRP A 67 -0.77 6.64 15.86
C TRP A 67 -1.37 5.57 16.76
N TYR A 68 -0.61 5.11 17.77
CA TYR A 68 -1.00 3.98 18.62
C TYR A 68 -1.33 4.40 20.05
N ASN A 69 -1.64 5.68 20.24
CA ASN A 69 -2.02 6.22 21.53
C ASN A 69 -3.51 6.00 21.76
N LEU A 70 -3.85 5.30 22.85
CA LEU A 70 -5.22 4.98 23.22
C LEU A 70 -5.91 6.12 23.98
N ASP A 71 -5.17 7.14 24.43
CA ASP A 71 -5.76 8.31 25.06
C ASP A 71 -6.47 9.18 24.02
N PRO A 72 -7.80 9.33 24.08
CA PRO A 72 -8.55 10.09 23.09
C PRO A 72 -8.25 11.59 23.09
N ALA A 73 -7.63 12.12 24.15
CA ALA A 73 -7.24 13.53 24.22
C ALA A 73 -5.98 13.85 23.41
N THR A 74 -5.12 12.85 23.16
CA THR A 74 -3.79 13.05 22.58
C THR A 74 -3.49 12.15 21.39
N GLY A 75 -4.18 11.02 21.26
CA GLY A 75 -4.05 10.08 20.17
C GLY A 75 -4.78 10.51 18.90
N TRP A 76 -4.33 9.97 17.78
CA TRP A 76 -4.98 10.16 16.49
C TRP A 76 -6.13 9.18 16.33
N TRP A 77 -7.21 9.65 15.69
CA TRP A 77 -8.41 8.85 15.38
C TRP A 77 -8.95 8.07 16.59
N PRO A 78 -9.35 8.77 17.67
CA PRO A 78 -9.73 8.13 18.94
C PRO A 78 -10.88 7.12 18.78
N GLU A 79 -11.78 7.35 17.84
CA GLU A 79 -12.92 6.47 17.55
C GLU A 79 -12.53 5.16 16.84
N HIS A 80 -11.32 5.10 16.27
CA HIS A 80 -10.82 3.94 15.50
C HIS A 80 -9.77 3.13 16.28
N GLN A 81 -9.36 3.58 17.46
CA GLN A 81 -8.39 2.85 18.27
C GLN A 81 -8.99 1.55 18.84
N PRO A 82 -8.19 0.47 18.98
CA PRO A 82 -6.77 0.36 18.62
C PRO A 82 -6.55 0.06 17.13
N ILE A 83 -5.71 0.87 16.44
CA ILE A 83 -5.40 0.65 15.02
C ILE A 83 -4.20 -0.25 14.77
N GLU A 84 -3.32 -0.44 15.76
CA GLU A 84 -2.08 -1.23 15.62
C GLU A 84 -2.34 -2.64 15.07
N PRO A 85 -3.33 -3.42 15.57
CA PRO A 85 -3.55 -4.77 15.06
C PRO A 85 -3.89 -4.81 13.56
N ILE A 86 -4.61 -3.81 13.07
CA ILE A 86 -4.98 -3.68 11.65
C ILE A 86 -3.73 -3.37 10.82
N VAL A 87 -2.90 -2.43 11.31
CA VAL A 87 -1.63 -2.06 10.67
C VAL A 87 -0.70 -3.27 10.61
N ARG A 88 -0.50 -3.97 11.73
CA ARG A 88 0.37 -5.14 11.85
C ARG A 88 -0.11 -6.29 10.97
N GLN A 89 -1.39 -6.64 11.04
CA GLN A 89 -1.95 -7.70 10.20
C GLN A 89 -1.81 -7.37 8.71
N GLY A 90 -2.06 -6.12 8.30
CA GLY A 90 -1.88 -5.70 6.92
C GLY A 90 -0.42 -5.78 6.45
N LEU A 91 0.56 -5.55 7.33
CA LEU A 91 1.98 -5.74 7.01
C LEU A 91 2.34 -7.22 6.89
N ILE A 92 1.86 -8.07 7.82
CA ILE A 92 2.02 -9.53 7.76
C ILE A 92 1.51 -10.04 6.40
N THR A 93 0.26 -9.70 6.06
CA THR A 93 -0.36 -10.12 4.79
C THR A 93 0.43 -9.62 3.59
N ALA A 94 0.90 -8.36 3.59
CA ALA A 94 1.70 -7.85 2.49
C ALA A 94 3.03 -8.60 2.32
N ILE A 95 3.72 -8.96 3.41
CA ILE A 95 4.96 -9.74 3.36
C ILE A 95 4.68 -11.17 2.89
N GLU A 96 3.64 -11.83 3.39
CA GLU A 96 3.24 -13.17 2.96
C GLU A 96 2.92 -13.19 1.47
N VAL A 97 2.13 -12.23 0.99
CA VAL A 97 1.84 -12.04 -0.44
C VAL A 97 3.13 -11.75 -1.20
N ALA A 98 4.11 -11.03 -0.66
CA ALA A 98 5.38 -10.77 -1.34
C ALA A 98 6.29 -12.01 -1.45
N MET A 99 6.12 -12.98 -0.55
CA MET A 99 6.89 -14.23 -0.47
C MET A 99 6.23 -15.40 -1.19
N GLN A 100 4.91 -15.39 -1.29
CA GLN A 100 4.14 -16.48 -1.86
C GLN A 100 2.94 -15.94 -2.63
N ASP A 101 2.73 -16.47 -3.83
CA ASP A 101 1.55 -16.16 -4.60
C ASP A 101 0.30 -16.77 -3.92
N PRO A 102 -0.71 -15.97 -3.57
CA PRO A 102 -1.85 -16.47 -2.79
C PRO A 102 -2.78 -17.37 -3.62
N ASP A 103 -2.79 -17.24 -4.94
CA ASP A 103 -3.65 -18.02 -5.82
C ASP A 103 -3.03 -19.37 -6.17
N THR A 104 -1.70 -19.39 -6.37
CA THR A 104 -0.97 -20.57 -6.86
C THR A 104 -0.08 -21.24 -5.81
N GLY A 105 0.19 -20.58 -4.68
CA GLY A 105 1.11 -21.04 -3.65
C GLY A 105 2.59 -21.02 -4.07
N VAL A 106 2.92 -20.51 -5.25
CA VAL A 106 4.30 -20.49 -5.77
C VAL A 106 5.13 -19.45 -5.01
N TYR A 107 6.34 -19.83 -4.61
CA TYR A 107 7.29 -18.90 -4.00
C TYR A 107 7.64 -17.76 -4.95
N ARG A 108 7.66 -16.54 -4.42
CA ARG A 108 8.10 -15.34 -5.13
C ARG A 108 8.88 -14.44 -4.18
N ASN A 109 9.60 -13.49 -4.76
CA ASN A 109 10.32 -12.49 -3.98
C ASN A 109 10.03 -11.11 -4.58
N LEU A 110 8.81 -10.64 -4.37
CA LEU A 110 8.40 -9.33 -4.88
C LEU A 110 8.87 -8.23 -3.91
N PRO A 111 9.22 -7.03 -4.42
CA PRO A 111 9.33 -5.83 -3.61
C PRO A 111 7.95 -5.45 -3.05
N LEU A 112 7.97 -4.80 -1.89
CA LEU A 112 6.79 -4.30 -1.22
C LEU A 112 6.90 -2.78 -1.13
N ASP A 113 5.79 -2.10 -1.40
CA ASP A 113 5.71 -0.65 -1.33
C ASP A 113 4.50 -0.20 -0.51
N SER A 114 4.72 0.66 0.48
CA SER A 114 3.71 1.12 1.44
C SER A 114 3.37 2.60 1.24
N TYR A 115 2.07 2.90 1.24
CA TYR A 115 1.54 4.25 1.13
C TYR A 115 0.51 4.53 2.21
N TRP A 116 0.55 5.73 2.76
CA TRP A 116 -0.48 6.27 3.64
C TRP A 116 -1.34 7.27 2.86
N ILE A 117 -2.65 7.11 2.95
CA ILE A 117 -3.64 7.99 2.33
C ILE A 117 -4.60 8.43 3.44
N SER A 118 -4.65 9.74 3.69
CA SER A 118 -5.62 10.34 4.61
C SER A 118 -6.75 11.03 3.85
N GLY A 119 -7.93 11.14 4.48
CA GLY A 119 -9.08 11.84 3.90
C GLY A 119 -10.35 10.99 3.75
N ARG A 120 -10.42 9.84 4.42
CA ARG A 120 -11.63 8.99 4.46
C ARG A 120 -12.27 9.07 5.84
N ASP A 121 -13.18 10.02 6.04
CA ASP A 121 -13.63 10.46 7.37
C ASP A 121 -14.19 9.37 8.29
N ASP A 122 -14.63 8.22 7.77
CA ASP A 122 -15.34 7.20 8.53
C ASP A 122 -14.52 5.92 8.83
N GLN A 123 -13.37 5.69 8.20
CA GLN A 123 -12.75 4.36 8.22
C GLN A 123 -11.23 4.35 8.32
N PHE A 124 -10.72 3.39 9.09
CA PHE A 124 -9.32 2.97 9.10
C PHE A 124 -9.21 1.58 8.46
N GLU A 125 -8.48 1.47 7.35
CA GLU A 125 -8.35 0.22 6.60
C GLU A 125 -6.92 0.03 6.10
N VAL A 126 -6.49 -1.22 5.97
CA VAL A 126 -5.26 -1.56 5.26
C VAL A 126 -5.60 -2.48 4.10
N ILE A 127 -5.26 -2.05 2.89
CA ILE A 127 -5.50 -2.78 1.65
C ILE A 127 -4.16 -3.31 1.14
N VAL A 128 -4.12 -4.60 0.83
CA VAL A 128 -2.98 -5.24 0.16
C VAL A 128 -3.39 -5.62 -1.25
N THR A 129 -2.69 -5.10 -2.25
CA THR A 129 -2.86 -5.44 -3.66
C THR A 129 -1.53 -5.86 -4.24
N TRP A 130 -1.53 -6.71 -5.27
CA TRP A 130 -0.28 -7.15 -5.91
C TRP A 130 -0.46 -7.34 -7.41
N ASN A 131 0.67 -7.41 -8.10
CA ASN A 131 0.76 -7.85 -9.48
C ASN A 131 2.01 -8.73 -9.65
N SER A 132 2.42 -9.03 -10.88
CA SER A 132 3.60 -9.86 -11.17
C SER A 132 4.95 -9.23 -10.78
N HIS A 133 4.97 -7.95 -10.40
CA HIS A 133 6.19 -7.17 -10.18
C HIS A 133 6.31 -6.59 -8.77
N GLN A 134 5.20 -6.33 -8.07
CA GLN A 134 5.25 -5.73 -6.74
C GLN A 134 4.01 -6.07 -5.90
N VAL A 135 4.17 -5.94 -4.59
CA VAL A 135 3.07 -5.84 -3.62
C VAL A 135 2.95 -4.38 -3.19
N THR A 136 1.72 -3.88 -3.10
CA THR A 136 1.43 -2.54 -2.62
C THR A 136 0.50 -2.63 -1.41
N ARG A 137 0.92 -1.99 -0.32
CA ARG A 137 0.16 -1.87 0.92
C ARG A 137 -0.33 -0.43 1.06
N LEU A 138 -1.64 -0.24 1.10
CA LEU A 138 -2.28 1.06 1.28
C LEU A 138 -2.86 1.14 2.68
N ILE A 139 -2.43 2.11 3.47
CA ILE A 139 -2.98 2.44 4.78
C ILE A 139 -3.93 3.61 4.57
N LEU A 140 -5.23 3.35 4.66
CA LEU A 140 -6.28 4.34 4.52
C LEU A 140 -6.70 4.79 5.92
N THR A 141 -6.68 6.09 6.15
CA THR A 141 -7.04 6.66 7.45
C THR A 141 -8.09 7.75 7.30
N PRO A 142 -8.80 8.06 8.40
CA PRO A 142 -9.53 9.31 8.47
C PRO A 142 -8.62 10.51 8.28
N THR A 143 -9.24 11.66 8.07
CA THR A 143 -8.54 12.93 7.92
C THR A 143 -7.53 13.10 9.06
N SER A 144 -6.30 13.45 8.70
CA SER A 144 -5.23 13.65 9.70
C SER A 144 -5.61 14.81 10.61
N PRO A 145 -5.42 14.71 11.94
CA PRO A 145 -5.62 15.83 12.84
C PRO A 145 -4.56 16.93 12.67
N LEU A 146 -3.49 16.69 11.90
CA LEU A 146 -2.51 17.72 11.57
C LEU A 146 -3.11 18.75 10.60
N PRO A 147 -2.81 20.05 10.77
CA PRO A 147 -3.23 21.06 9.83
C PRO A 147 -2.70 20.73 8.43
N SER A 148 -3.59 20.83 7.44
CA SER A 148 -3.28 20.65 6.03
C SER A 148 -2.49 21.83 5.47
N THR A 149 -1.37 22.20 6.09
CA THR A 149 -0.36 23.01 5.42
C THR A 149 0.40 22.06 4.51
N PRO A 150 0.20 22.10 3.18
CA PRO A 150 0.95 21.24 2.28
C PRO A 150 2.42 21.56 2.48
N ASN A 151 3.19 20.59 2.98
CA ASN A 151 4.62 20.64 2.81
C ASN A 151 4.83 20.47 1.30
N PRO A 152 5.41 21.47 0.60
CA PRO A 152 5.72 21.28 -0.81
C PRO A 152 6.57 20.01 -0.91
N LEU A 153 6.20 19.13 -1.85
CA LEU A 153 7.00 17.94 -2.13
C LEU A 153 8.47 18.40 -2.24
N PRO A 154 9.42 17.76 -1.54
CA PRO A 154 10.83 18.01 -1.82
C PRO A 154 11.02 17.79 -3.32
N ALA A 155 11.77 18.69 -3.96
CA ALA A 155 11.96 18.66 -5.41
C ALA A 155 12.27 17.23 -5.88
N GLU A 156 11.52 16.78 -6.90
CA GLU A 156 11.78 15.56 -7.68
C GLU A 156 11.59 14.19 -6.99
N ALA A 157 10.49 13.97 -6.27
CA ALA A 157 10.03 12.59 -6.09
C ALA A 157 9.63 11.99 -7.47
N GLN A 158 10.42 11.05 -8.00
CA GLN A 158 10.09 10.35 -9.24
C GLN A 158 8.85 9.46 -9.04
N ILE A 159 7.68 9.97 -9.41
CA ILE A 159 6.46 9.19 -9.48
C ILE A 159 6.39 8.59 -10.89
N TYR A 160 6.57 7.28 -11.00
CA TYR A 160 6.35 6.55 -12.25
C TYR A 160 4.86 6.31 -12.43
N VAL A 161 4.19 7.16 -13.20
CA VAL A 161 2.83 6.88 -13.68
C VAL A 161 2.94 6.03 -14.93
N VAL A 162 2.65 4.74 -14.81
CA VAL A 162 2.50 3.87 -15.98
C VAL A 162 1.17 4.20 -16.67
N LYS A 163 1.15 5.26 -17.48
CA LYS A 163 0.09 5.45 -18.47
C LYS A 163 0.31 4.41 -19.55
N ARG A 164 -0.58 3.41 -19.64
CA ARG A 164 -0.65 2.57 -20.83
C ARG A 164 -0.80 3.52 -22.03
N ASN A 165 0.11 3.43 -22.99
CA ASN A 165 0.07 4.24 -24.21
C ASN A 165 -1.19 3.85 -24.99
N ARG A 166 -2.30 4.53 -24.69
CA ARG A 166 -3.59 4.35 -25.36
C ARG A 166 -3.62 5.43 -26.44
N GLU A 167 -3.69 5.02 -27.71
CA GLU A 167 -4.06 5.95 -28.78
C GLU A 167 -5.36 6.67 -28.39
N ALA A 168 -5.34 8.00 -28.47
CA ALA A 168 -6.49 8.82 -28.14
C ALA A 168 -7.68 8.40 -29.01
N VAL A 169 -8.82 8.11 -28.38
CA VAL A 169 -10.05 7.81 -29.12
C VAL A 169 -10.55 9.11 -29.74
N PRO A 170 -10.70 9.20 -31.08
CA PRO A 170 -11.18 10.42 -31.72
C PRO A 170 -12.58 10.80 -31.22
N VAL A 171 -12.87 12.10 -31.11
CA VAL A 171 -14.18 12.62 -30.70
C VAL A 171 -15.29 12.01 -31.58
N GLY A 172 -16.36 11.51 -30.96
CA GLY A 172 -17.47 10.85 -31.65
C GLY A 172 -17.33 9.34 -31.88
N HIS A 173 -16.20 8.74 -31.50
CA HIS A 173 -15.96 7.31 -31.61
C HIS A 173 -16.09 6.63 -30.24
N ARG A 174 -16.58 5.39 -30.25
CA ARG A 174 -16.52 4.49 -29.10
C ARG A 174 -15.68 3.28 -29.46
N THR A 175 -14.81 2.88 -28.56
CA THR A 175 -14.15 1.57 -28.64
C THR A 175 -14.90 0.58 -27.78
N ARG A 176 -15.31 -0.52 -28.40
CA ARG A 176 -15.81 -1.70 -27.71
C ARG A 176 -14.70 -2.74 -27.76
N GLU A 177 -14.34 -3.23 -26.58
CA GLU A 177 -13.41 -4.36 -26.45
C GLU A 177 -14.25 -5.64 -26.47
N GLU A 178 -13.95 -6.52 -27.41
CA GLU A 178 -14.56 -7.84 -27.50
C GLU A 178 -13.45 -8.88 -27.36
N VAL A 179 -13.69 -9.86 -26.49
CA VAL A 179 -12.82 -11.03 -26.36
C VAL A 179 -13.07 -11.90 -27.59
N VAL A 180 -12.07 -12.03 -28.45
CA VAL A 180 -12.22 -12.75 -29.73
C VAL A 180 -11.71 -14.17 -29.62
N GLU A 181 -10.68 -14.41 -28.81
CA GLU A 181 -10.17 -15.76 -28.61
C GLU A 181 -9.58 -15.92 -27.21
N ARG A 182 -9.86 -17.08 -26.61
CA ARG A 182 -9.24 -17.51 -25.36
C ARG A 182 -8.56 -18.84 -25.65
N THR A 183 -7.24 -18.89 -25.53
CA THR A 183 -6.45 -20.10 -25.78
C THR A 183 -5.64 -20.43 -24.53
N GLU A 184 -5.65 -21.69 -24.12
CA GLU A 184 -4.91 -22.16 -22.96
C GLU A 184 -3.76 -23.05 -23.41
N GLU A 185 -2.53 -22.64 -23.13
CA GLU A 185 -1.34 -23.43 -23.44
C GLU A 185 -0.38 -23.44 -22.24
N ARG A 186 0.01 -24.65 -21.80
CA ARG A 186 0.91 -24.87 -20.65
C ARG A 186 0.50 -24.11 -19.38
N GLY A 187 -0.80 -24.08 -19.07
CA GLY A 187 -1.33 -23.42 -17.87
C GLY A 187 -1.33 -21.89 -17.94
N ARG A 188 -1.06 -21.29 -19.11
CA ARG A 188 -1.19 -19.85 -19.36
C ARG A 188 -2.43 -19.60 -20.21
N VAL A 189 -3.27 -18.68 -19.75
CA VAL A 189 -4.43 -18.19 -20.50
C VAL A 189 -3.99 -17.02 -21.37
N TYR A 190 -4.10 -17.17 -22.68
CA TYR A 190 -3.89 -16.11 -23.65
C TYR A 190 -5.26 -15.57 -24.07
N LEU A 191 -5.45 -14.26 -23.91
CA LEU A 191 -6.70 -13.58 -24.25
C LEU A 191 -6.43 -12.64 -25.42
N ALA A 192 -6.93 -12.99 -26.61
CA ALA A 192 -6.89 -12.12 -27.76
C ALA A 192 -8.09 -11.17 -27.70
N ILE A 193 -7.83 -9.91 -27.33
CA ILE A 193 -8.83 -8.84 -27.33
C ILE A 193 -8.71 -8.10 -28.65
N THR A 194 -9.76 -8.14 -29.47
CA THR A 194 -9.83 -7.27 -30.66
C THR A 194 -10.61 -6.02 -30.30
N ARG A 195 -10.02 -4.87 -30.59
CA ARG A 195 -10.65 -3.56 -30.38
C ARG A 195 -11.27 -3.11 -31.70
N ARG A 196 -12.59 -2.99 -31.75
CA ARG A 196 -13.28 -2.40 -32.90
C ARG A 196 -13.60 -0.94 -32.62
N LEU A 197 -13.20 -0.08 -33.54
CA LEU A 197 -13.59 1.33 -33.56
C LEU A 197 -14.96 1.42 -34.24
N THR A 198 -15.97 1.85 -33.50
CA THR A 198 -17.31 2.09 -34.06
C THR A 198 -17.58 3.59 -34.05
N ARG A 199 -17.92 4.13 -35.24
CA ARG A 199 -18.40 5.49 -35.41
C ARG A 199 -19.86 5.55 -34.97
N ARG A 200 -20.24 6.60 -34.23
CA ARG A 200 -21.64 6.90 -33.95
C ARG A 200 -22.39 7.28 -35.23
#